data_AF-A0A2U8GLI4-F1
#
_entry.id   AF-A0A2U8GLI4-F1
#
_cell.length_a   1.000
_cell.length_b   1.000
_cell.length_c   1.000
_cell.angle_alpha   90.00
_cell.angle_beta   90.00
_cell.angle_gamma   90.00
#
_symmetry.space_group_name_H-M   'P 1'
#
loop_
_entity.id
_entity.type
_entity.pdbx_description
1 polymer ?
#
loop_
_entity_poly.entity_id
_entity_poly.type
_entity_poly.pdbx_seq_one_letter_code
_entity_poly.pdbx_strand_id
1 'polypeptide(L)'
;MPMRKVGDVIRGQTVVTAARSLTVFEASKKMAQARVGAIMVVEDERLTGLFTERDALNRVLAAGLDPTRTILGDVMTTALQTIEAEQPLGHAMHLMFEGGFRHVPVVKGDRPIGMVSARDALGTEMVAFEHELEQRASITELL
;
A
#
# COMPACT_ATOMS: atom_id res chain seq x y z
N MET A 1 -9.74 -9.88 16.89
CA MET A 1 -9.10 -9.42 15.64
C MET A 1 -8.67 -7.94 15.62
N PRO A 2 -9.42 -6.94 16.12
CA PRO A 2 -8.98 -5.53 16.03
C PRO A 2 -7.76 -5.19 16.90
N MET A 3 -7.49 -6.01 17.93
CA MET A 3 -6.36 -5.83 18.86
C MET A 3 -5.01 -6.34 18.34
N ARG A 4 -4.96 -7.02 17.18
CA ARG A 4 -3.68 -7.43 16.56
C ARG A 4 -2.85 -6.18 16.28
N LYS A 5 -1.56 -6.19 16.62
CA LYS A 5 -0.69 -5.05 16.35
C LYS A 5 -0.42 -4.91 14.86
N VAL A 6 -0.34 -3.67 14.39
CA VAL A 6 0.05 -3.37 13.00
C VAL A 6 1.41 -3.98 12.66
N GLY A 7 2.37 -3.93 13.56
CA GLY A 7 3.71 -4.51 13.37
C GLY A 7 3.69 -6.01 13.05
N ASP A 8 2.69 -6.75 13.53
CA ASP A 8 2.54 -8.18 13.20
C ASP A 8 1.96 -8.39 11.81
N VAL A 9 1.15 -7.44 11.31
CA VAL A 9 0.56 -7.47 9.97
C VAL A 9 1.62 -7.21 8.91
N ILE A 10 2.49 -6.23 9.13
CA ILE A 10 3.53 -5.84 8.16
C ILE A 10 4.82 -6.65 8.30
N ARG A 11 4.83 -7.69 9.14
CA ARG A 11 6.03 -8.49 9.40
C ARG A 11 6.49 -9.20 8.12
N GLY A 12 7.73 -8.94 7.71
CA GLY A 12 8.29 -9.52 6.48
C GLY A 12 7.83 -8.84 5.19
N GLN A 13 7.03 -7.78 5.28
CA GLN A 13 6.64 -6.98 4.11
C GLN A 13 7.87 -6.27 3.53
N THR A 14 8.02 -6.33 2.21
CA THR A 14 8.98 -5.47 1.52
C THR A 14 8.37 -4.08 1.36
N VAL A 15 9.05 -3.05 1.86
CA VAL A 15 8.59 -1.66 1.76
C VAL A 15 8.75 -1.17 0.32
N VAL A 16 7.63 -0.91 -0.35
CA VAL A 16 7.62 -0.42 -1.73
C VAL A 16 7.54 1.11 -1.73
N THR A 17 8.56 1.76 -2.29
CA THR A 17 8.66 3.22 -2.34
C THR A 17 9.00 3.77 -3.72
N ALA A 18 8.63 5.03 -3.94
CA ALA A 18 8.96 5.82 -5.11
C ALA A 18 9.52 7.18 -4.70
N ALA A 19 10.41 7.73 -5.53
CA ALA A 19 10.80 9.12 -5.43
C ALA A 19 9.69 10.00 -6.04
N ARG A 20 9.47 11.19 -5.49
CA ARG A 20 8.48 12.14 -6.01
C ARG A 20 8.69 12.53 -7.47
N SER A 21 9.95 12.46 -7.93
CA SER A 21 10.39 12.89 -9.25
C SER A 21 10.12 11.85 -10.32
N LEU A 22 9.72 10.63 -9.94
CA LEU A 22 9.31 9.62 -10.91
C LEU A 22 8.04 10.07 -11.63
N THR A 23 7.88 9.58 -12.85
CA THR A 23 6.62 9.69 -13.57
C THR A 23 5.57 8.77 -12.95
N VAL A 24 4.29 9.09 -13.18
CA VAL A 24 3.19 8.20 -12.82
C VAL A 24 3.38 6.81 -13.44
N PHE A 25 3.83 6.73 -14.69
CA PHE A 25 4.09 5.46 -15.37
C PHE A 25 5.13 4.60 -14.65
N GLU A 26 6.27 5.19 -14.25
CA GLU A 26 7.31 4.46 -13.52
C GLU A 26 6.83 3.99 -12.14
N ALA A 27 6.06 4.83 -11.44
CA ALA A 27 5.45 4.47 -10.16
C ALA A 27 4.44 3.32 -10.32
N SER A 28 3.55 3.41 -11.32
CA SER A 28 2.59 2.35 -11.64
C SER A 28 3.28 1.05 -12.05
N LYS A 29 4.39 1.12 -12.79
CA LYS A 29 5.19 -0.06 -13.13
C LYS A 29 5.77 -0.72 -11.87
N LYS A 30 6.31 0.07 -10.94
CA LYS A 30 6.78 -0.44 -9.64
C LYS A 30 5.64 -1.09 -8.84
N MET A 31 4.48 -0.45 -8.79
CA MET A 31 3.28 -0.99 -8.13
C MET A 31 2.87 -2.34 -8.73
N ALA A 32 2.82 -2.44 -10.06
CA ALA A 32 2.47 -3.69 -10.75
C ALA A 32 3.49 -4.80 -10.50
N GLN A 33 4.78 -4.50 -10.55
CA GLN A 33 5.87 -5.46 -10.27
C GLN A 33 5.81 -5.98 -8.83
N ALA A 34 5.52 -5.10 -7.87
CA ALA A 34 5.38 -5.47 -6.47
C ALA A 34 3.99 -6.02 -6.10
N ARG A 35 3.03 -6.03 -7.04
CA ARG A 35 1.63 -6.46 -6.85
C ARG A 35 0.93 -5.69 -5.72
N VAL A 36 1.14 -4.37 -5.65
CA VAL A 36 0.54 -3.48 -4.63
C VAL A 36 -0.39 -2.45 -5.25
N GLY A 37 -1.47 -2.12 -4.54
CA GLY A 37 -2.45 -1.11 -4.97
C GLY A 37 -2.12 0.33 -4.55
N ALA A 38 -1.03 0.51 -3.79
CA ALA A 38 -0.55 1.82 -3.36
C ALA A 38 0.99 1.81 -3.20
N ILE A 39 1.60 2.98 -3.37
CA ILE A 39 3.05 3.19 -3.22
C ILE A 39 3.32 4.43 -2.37
N MET A 40 4.24 4.28 -1.42
CA MET A 40 4.70 5.38 -0.58
C MET A 40 5.71 6.23 -1.34
N VAL A 41 5.53 7.54 -1.31
CA VAL A 41 6.46 8.51 -1.89
C VAL A 41 7.38 9.01 -0.80
N VAL A 42 8.68 8.95 -1.05
CA VAL A 42 9.72 9.21 -0.06
C VAL A 42 10.74 10.20 -0.60
N GLU A 43 11.18 11.11 0.27
CA GLU A 43 12.33 12.00 0.09
C GLU A 43 13.20 11.93 1.34
N ASP A 44 14.52 11.78 1.20
CA ASP A 44 15.46 11.71 2.33
C ASP A 44 15.03 10.71 3.43
N GLU A 45 14.57 9.53 3.01
CA GLU A 45 14.00 8.46 3.87
C GLU A 45 12.69 8.80 4.61
N ARG A 46 12.14 10.00 4.41
CA ARG A 46 10.89 10.45 5.03
C ARG A 46 9.71 10.27 4.09
N LEU A 47 8.59 9.83 4.65
CA LEU A 47 7.34 9.69 3.93
C LEU A 47 6.78 11.09 3.60
N THR A 48 6.70 11.42 2.31
CA THR A 48 6.22 12.72 1.82
C THR A 48 4.92 12.62 1.03
N GLY A 49 4.52 11.42 0.62
CA GLY A 49 3.23 11.22 -0.03
C GLY A 49 2.81 9.77 -0.19
N LEU A 50 1.62 9.60 -0.73
CA LEU A 50 1.02 8.31 -1.07
C LEU A 50 0.32 8.43 -2.42
N PHE A 51 0.52 7.43 -3.27
CA PHE A 51 -0.16 7.33 -4.55
C PHE A 51 -0.81 5.95 -4.70
N THR A 52 -2.04 5.91 -5.19
CA THR A 52 -2.86 4.69 -5.28
C THR A 52 -3.39 4.45 -6.70
N GLU A 53 -3.89 3.25 -6.97
CA GLU A 53 -4.59 2.94 -8.22
C GLU A 53 -5.75 3.90 -8.49
N ARG A 54 -6.46 4.32 -7.44
CA ARG A 54 -7.55 5.29 -7.53
C ARG A 54 -7.05 6.67 -7.94
N ASP A 55 -5.85 7.07 -7.49
CA ASP A 55 -5.25 8.33 -7.88
C ASP A 55 -4.80 8.29 -9.34
N ALA A 56 -4.22 7.18 -9.81
CA ALA A 56 -3.89 6.98 -11.22
C ALA A 56 -5.14 7.10 -12.10
N LEU A 57 -6.25 6.46 -11.71
CA LEU A 57 -7.49 6.54 -12.45
C LEU A 57 -8.07 7.96 -12.47
N ASN A 58 -8.23 8.57 -11.30
CA ASN A 58 -9.03 9.80 -11.16
C ASN A 58 -8.22 11.06 -11.45
N ARG A 59 -6.96 11.14 -11.00
CA ARG A 59 -6.15 12.36 -11.08
C ARG A 59 -5.30 12.42 -12.35
N VAL A 60 -5.11 11.28 -13.03
CA VAL A 60 -4.25 11.21 -14.22
C VAL A 60 -5.07 10.82 -15.45
N LEU A 61 -5.61 9.60 -15.49
CA LEU A 61 -6.28 9.09 -16.68
C LEU A 61 -7.59 9.83 -16.98
N ALA A 62 -8.48 9.96 -15.99
CA ALA A 62 -9.75 10.67 -16.14
C ALA A 62 -9.55 12.18 -16.38
N ALA A 63 -8.42 12.73 -15.93
CA ALA A 63 -8.04 14.12 -16.17
C ALA A 63 -7.38 14.35 -17.55
N GLY A 64 -7.15 13.29 -18.34
CA GLY A 64 -6.51 13.39 -19.66
C GLY A 64 -5.01 13.68 -19.62
N LEU A 65 -4.35 13.44 -18.49
CA LEU A 65 -2.91 13.63 -18.34
C LEU A 65 -2.14 12.42 -18.86
N ASP A 66 -0.98 12.68 -19.47
CA ASP A 66 -0.06 11.64 -19.94
C ASP A 66 0.74 11.07 -18.75
N PRO A 67 0.57 9.79 -18.39
CA PRO A 67 1.27 9.18 -17.25
C PRO A 67 2.79 9.08 -17.46
N THR A 68 3.27 9.13 -18.70
CA THR A 68 4.72 9.11 -19.01
C THR A 68 5.40 10.46 -18.82
N ARG A 69 4.62 11.52 -18.61
CA ARG A 69 5.11 12.91 -18.45
C ARG A 69 4.67 13.54 -17.13
N THR A 70 3.56 13.08 -16.55
CA THR A 70 3.05 13.56 -15.27
C THR A 70 3.96 13.13 -14.13
N ILE A 71 4.43 14.08 -13.34
CA ILE A 71 5.29 13.82 -12.17
C ILE A 71 4.44 13.31 -11.01
N LEU A 72 4.91 12.25 -10.36
CA LEU A 72 4.21 11.60 -9.25
C LEU A 72 3.92 12.58 -8.11
N GLY A 73 4.89 13.43 -7.77
CA GLY A 73 4.79 14.45 -6.73
C GLY A 73 3.65 15.45 -6.95
N ASP A 74 3.19 15.65 -8.18
CA ASP A 74 2.12 16.61 -8.50
C ASP A 74 0.72 16.00 -8.30
N VAL A 75 0.61 14.67 -8.28
CA VAL A 75 -0.67 13.94 -8.20
C VAL A 75 -0.80 13.05 -6.97
N MET A 76 0.26 12.92 -6.16
CA MET A 76 0.21 12.18 -4.89
C MET A 76 -0.64 12.89 -3.83
N THR A 77 -1.05 12.14 -2.81
CA THR A 77 -1.64 12.70 -1.59
C THR A 77 -0.54 13.09 -0.62
N THR A 78 -0.55 14.32 -0.11
CA THR A 78 0.45 14.84 0.85
C THR A 78 -0.08 14.96 2.29
N ALA A 79 -1.39 15.14 2.45
CA ALA A 79 -2.05 15.09 3.76
C ALA A 79 -2.27 13.63 4.17
N LEU A 80 -1.24 13.03 4.78
CA LEU A 80 -1.21 11.61 5.09
C LEU A 80 -1.81 11.32 6.46
N GLN A 81 -2.61 10.26 6.53
CA GLN A 81 -2.91 9.58 7.78
C GLN A 81 -2.00 8.36 7.88
N THR A 82 -1.22 8.30 8.95
CA THR A 82 -0.25 7.23 9.21
C THR A 82 -0.59 6.50 10.51
N ILE A 83 0.06 5.36 10.72
CA ILE A 83 -0.09 4.58 11.94
C ILE A 83 1.28 4.03 12.39
N GLU A 84 1.49 3.93 13.69
CA GLU A 84 2.68 3.32 14.31
C GLU A 84 2.50 1.80 14.48
N ALA A 85 3.59 1.05 14.49
CA ALA A 85 3.58 -0.42 14.52
C ALA A 85 2.94 -1.01 15.79
N GLU A 86 2.99 -0.28 16.91
CA GLU A 86 2.47 -0.70 18.20
C GLU A 86 0.94 -0.57 18.29
N GLN A 87 0.33 0.19 17.38
CA GLN A 87 -1.10 0.46 17.41
C GLN A 87 -1.92 -0.75 16.94
N PRO A 88 -3.17 -0.89 17.40
CA PRO A 88 -4.06 -1.97 16.97
C PRO A 88 -4.49 -1.79 15.50
N LEU A 89 -4.60 -2.91 14.77
CA LEU A 89 -5.11 -2.95 13.41
C LEU A 89 -6.51 -2.32 13.27
N GLY A 90 -7.35 -2.44 14.30
CA GLY A 90 -8.66 -1.79 14.33
C GLY A 90 -8.59 -0.27 14.19
N HIS A 91 -7.49 0.36 14.63
CA HIS A 91 -7.27 1.79 14.42
C HIS A 91 -7.06 2.09 12.93
N ALA A 92 -6.23 1.30 12.22
CA ALA A 92 -6.06 1.46 10.77
C ALA A 92 -7.38 1.28 10.02
N MET A 93 -8.19 0.29 10.41
CA MET A 93 -9.51 0.07 9.83
C MET A 93 -10.46 1.25 10.04
N HIS A 94 -10.41 1.87 11.22
CA HIS A 94 -11.19 3.07 11.51
C HIS A 94 -10.76 4.26 10.64
N LEU A 95 -9.45 4.51 10.50
CA LEU A 95 -8.92 5.54 9.59
C LEU A 95 -9.39 5.33 8.15
N MET A 96 -9.33 4.08 7.67
CA MET A 96 -9.82 3.71 6.33
C MET A 96 -11.30 3.99 6.15
N PHE A 97 -12.12 3.67 7.14
CA PHE A 97 -13.56 3.90 7.12
C PHE A 97 -13.89 5.40 7.08
N GLU A 98 -13.34 6.18 8.02
CA GLU A 98 -13.56 7.63 8.11
C GLU A 98 -13.04 8.37 6.88
N GLY A 99 -11.87 7.99 6.37
CA GLY A 99 -11.21 8.66 5.26
C GLY A 99 -11.59 8.17 3.86
N GLY A 100 -12.39 7.10 3.74
CA GLY A 100 -12.80 6.53 2.45
C GLY A 100 -11.65 5.95 1.60
N PHE A 101 -10.52 5.63 2.22
CA PHE A 101 -9.35 5.03 1.59
C PHE A 101 -9.10 3.62 2.11
N ARG A 102 -8.20 2.87 1.46
CA ARG A 102 -7.97 1.45 1.77
C ARG A 102 -6.53 1.13 2.14
N HIS A 103 -5.66 2.12 2.24
CA HIS A 103 -4.24 1.95 2.51
C HIS A 103 -3.82 2.99 3.53
N VAL A 104 -3.09 2.55 4.57
CA VAL A 104 -2.54 3.37 5.64
C VAL A 104 -1.05 3.05 5.72
N PRO A 105 -0.16 4.03 5.44
CA PRO A 105 1.27 3.87 5.68
C PRO A 105 1.57 3.60 7.15
N VAL A 106 2.44 2.63 7.40
CA VAL A 106 3.00 2.38 8.72
C VAL A 106 4.34 3.07 8.82
N VAL A 107 4.52 3.88 9.85
CA VAL A 107 5.74 4.66 10.05
C VAL A 107 6.39 4.33 11.39
N LYS A 108 7.66 4.70 11.51
CA LYS A 108 8.36 4.87 12.78
C LYS A 108 8.91 6.30 12.80
N GLY A 109 8.19 7.21 13.47
CA GLY A 109 8.41 8.65 13.24
C GLY A 109 8.03 9.02 11.81
N ASP A 110 8.95 9.61 11.04
CA ASP A 110 8.67 9.99 9.64
C ASP A 110 9.07 8.92 8.61
N ARG A 111 9.71 7.85 9.06
CA ARG A 111 10.24 6.82 8.17
C ARG A 111 9.17 5.76 7.91
N PRO A 112 8.83 5.45 6.64
CA PRO A 112 7.93 4.36 6.33
C PRO A 112 8.58 3.01 6.61
N ILE A 113 7.86 2.13 7.30
CA ILE A 113 8.30 0.77 7.63
C ILE A 113 7.36 -0.31 7.09
N GLY A 114 6.21 0.07 6.52
CA GLY A 114 5.27 -0.86 5.92
C GLY A 114 3.98 -0.16 5.48
N MET A 115 3.00 -0.96 5.08
CA MET A 115 1.68 -0.51 4.69
C MET A 115 0.63 -1.51 5.14
N VAL A 116 -0.42 -1.02 5.77
CA VAL A 116 -1.64 -1.80 6.05
C VAL A 116 -2.70 -1.40 5.04
N SER A 117 -3.41 -2.40 4.53
CA SER A 117 -4.50 -2.25 3.58
C SER A 117 -5.80 -2.85 4.12
N ALA A 118 -6.92 -2.54 3.47
CA ALA A 118 -8.19 -3.17 3.77
C ALA A 118 -8.17 -4.70 3.56
N ARG A 119 -7.23 -5.23 2.75
CA ARG A 119 -7.06 -6.68 2.58
C ARG A 119 -6.52 -7.34 3.85
N ASP A 120 -5.64 -6.66 4.57
CA ASP A 120 -5.05 -7.17 5.80
C ASP A 120 -6.08 -7.34 6.93
N ALA A 121 -7.16 -6.55 6.88
CA ALA A 121 -8.30 -6.67 7.79
C ALA A 121 -9.10 -7.97 7.59
N LEU A 122 -9.03 -8.59 6.41
CA LEU A 122 -9.64 -9.89 6.09
C LEU A 122 -8.75 -11.08 6.55
N GLY A 123 -7.63 -10.78 7.22
CA GLY A 123 -6.39 -11.55 7.15
C GLY A 123 -6.28 -12.89 7.89
N THR A 124 -7.31 -13.47 8.51
CA THR A 124 -7.21 -14.89 8.93
C THR A 124 -7.81 -15.84 7.91
N GLU A 125 -8.95 -15.48 7.34
CA GLU A 125 -9.67 -16.33 6.39
C GLU A 125 -9.01 -16.25 5.01
N MET A 126 -8.55 -15.06 4.60
CA MET A 126 -7.86 -14.87 3.33
C MET A 126 -6.47 -15.54 3.31
N VAL A 127 -5.70 -15.43 4.41
CA VAL A 127 -4.36 -16.07 4.51
C VAL A 127 -4.49 -17.59 4.55
N ALA A 128 -5.49 -18.12 5.25
CA ALA A 128 -5.77 -19.56 5.23
C ALA A 128 -6.14 -20.04 3.82
N PHE A 129 -6.96 -19.25 3.10
CA PHE A 129 -7.38 -19.55 1.74
C PHE A 129 -6.24 -19.46 0.72
N GLU A 130 -5.38 -18.45 0.80
CA GLU A 130 -4.20 -18.31 -0.08
C GLU A 130 -3.22 -19.47 0.10
N HIS A 131 -2.90 -19.85 1.34
CA HIS A 131 -2.08 -21.04 1.60
C HIS A 131 -2.71 -22.32 1.05
N GLU A 132 -4.04 -22.46 1.16
CA GLU A 132 -4.74 -23.62 0.59
C GLU A 132 -4.64 -23.66 -0.95
N LEU A 133 -4.77 -22.51 -1.61
CA LEU A 133 -4.61 -22.41 -3.06
C LEU A 133 -3.17 -22.71 -3.52
N GLU A 134 -2.16 -22.22 -2.80
CA GLU A 134 -0.75 -22.50 -3.10
C GLU A 134 -0.42 -23.98 -2.89
N GLN A 135 -0.91 -24.61 -1.82
CA GLN A 135 -0.75 -26.06 -1.62
C GLN A 135 -1.36 -26.88 -2.75
N ARG A 136 -2.56 -26.51 -3.21
CA ARG A 136 -3.21 -27.18 -4.35
C ARG A 136 -2.41 -27.01 -5.64
N ALA A 137 -1.83 -25.83 -5.87
CA ALA A 137 -0.98 -25.57 -7.03
C ALA A 137 0.28 -26.44 -7.02
N SER A 138 1.00 -26.51 -5.88
CA SER A 138 2.21 -27.37 -5.76
C SER A 138 1.92 -28.87 -5.85
N ILE A 139 0.76 -29.34 -5.36
CA ILE A 139 0.37 -30.76 -5.51
C ILE A 139 0.09 -31.10 -6.99
N THR A 140 -0.50 -30.17 -7.73
CA THR A 140 -0.83 -30.38 -9.15
C THR A 140 0.43 -30.42 -10.03
N GLU A 141 1.52 -29.75 -9.65
CA GLU A 141 2.80 -29.80 -10.38
C GLU A 141 3.62 -31.08 -10.13
N LEU A 142 3.26 -31.89 -9.12
CA LEU A 142 3.96 -33.12 -8.75
C LEU A 142 3.30 -34.41 -9.28
N LEU A 143 2.16 -34.30 -9.97
CA LEU A 143 1.41 -35.40 -10.61
C LEU A 143 1.47 -35.29 -12.13
#